data_AF-K1YPJ7-F1
#
_entry.id   AF-K1YPJ7-F1
#
_cell.length_a   1.000
_cell.length_b   1.000
_cell.length_c   1.000
_cell.angle_alpha   90.00
_cell.angle_beta   90.00
_cell.angle_gamma   90.00
#
_symmetry.space_group_name_H-M   'P 1'
#
loop_
_entity.id
_entity.type
_entity.pdbx_description
1 polymer ?
#
loop_
_entity_poly.entity_id
_entity_poly.type
_entity_poly.pdbx_seq_one_letter_code
_entity_poly.pdbx_strand_id
1 'polypeptide(L)'
;MANAKEIRVKIQSIKNTQKITKAMEMVAASKMRKTQDRMQRAIPYAKKILQVISHVALGHSEYRHPYMQTREIKRVGYIIISSDRGLCGGLNNNLLKKTILTIKQQRD
;
A
#
# COMPACT_ATOMS: atom_id res chain seq x y z
N MET A 1 -38.08 33.95 8.11
CA MET A 1 -36.65 34.32 8.27
C MET A 1 -35.78 33.18 8.86
N ALA A 2 -36.04 31.91 8.53
CA ALA A 2 -35.18 30.78 8.94
C ALA A 2 -34.12 30.42 7.87
N ASN A 3 -34.49 30.54 6.60
CA ASN A 3 -33.72 30.01 5.47
C ASN A 3 -32.34 30.67 5.27
N ALA A 4 -32.23 32.00 5.39
CA ALA A 4 -30.95 32.70 5.17
C ALA A 4 -29.91 32.45 6.28
N LYS A 5 -30.36 32.25 7.53
CA LYS A 5 -29.47 31.96 8.67
C LYS A 5 -28.89 30.55 8.55
N GLU A 6 -29.71 29.58 8.19
CA GLU A 6 -29.27 28.19 7.95
C GLU A 6 -28.27 28.10 6.79
N ILE A 7 -28.52 28.82 5.70
CA ILE A 7 -27.58 28.89 4.57
C ILE A 7 -26.22 29.44 5.03
N ARG A 8 -26.19 30.53 5.81
CA ARG A 8 -24.93 31.08 6.34
C ARG A 8 -24.19 30.10 7.24
N VAL A 9 -24.90 29.36 8.10
CA VAL A 9 -24.31 28.32 8.96
C VAL A 9 -23.71 27.19 8.11
N LYS A 10 -24.43 26.73 7.08
CA LYS A 10 -23.95 25.68 6.17
C LYS A 10 -22.71 26.12 5.38
N ILE A 11 -22.68 27.36 4.90
CA ILE A 11 -21.49 27.96 4.26
C ILE A 11 -20.30 27.92 5.21
N GLN A 12 -20.49 28.33 6.47
CA GLN A 12 -19.40 28.33 7.45
C GLN A 12 -18.91 26.90 7.76
N SER A 13 -19.82 25.93 7.87
CA SER A 13 -19.49 24.52 8.06
C SER A 13 -18.64 23.98 6.90
N ILE A 14 -19.05 24.19 5.65
CA ILE A 14 -18.30 23.74 4.46
C ILE A 14 -16.93 24.43 4.38
N LYS A 15 -16.83 25.73 4.68
CA LYS A 15 -15.54 26.43 4.73
C LYS A 15 -14.60 25.85 5.77
N ASN A 16 -15.12 25.42 6.92
CA ASN A 16 -14.31 24.76 7.95
C ASN A 16 -13.84 23.38 7.48
N THR A 17 -14.72 22.56 6.91
CA THR A 17 -14.34 21.26 6.32
C THR A 17 -13.29 21.43 5.23
N GLN A 18 -13.41 22.44 4.36
CA GLN A 18 -12.44 22.76 3.31
C GLN A 18 -11.05 23.08 3.88
N LYS A 19 -10.98 23.85 4.97
CA LYS A 19 -9.70 24.16 5.65
C LYS A 19 -9.07 22.89 6.24
N ILE A 20 -9.87 22.03 6.88
CA ILE A 20 -9.40 20.77 7.46
C ILE A 20 -8.86 19.85 6.38
N THR A 21 -9.61 19.62 5.30
CA THR A 21 -9.16 18.74 4.21
C THR A 21 -7.93 19.31 3.51
N LYS A 22 -7.82 20.63 3.36
CA LYS A 22 -6.60 21.27 2.81
C LYS A 22 -5.39 21.04 3.70
N ALA A 23 -5.54 21.15 5.02
CA ALA A 23 -4.47 20.83 5.95
C ALA A 23 -4.08 19.35 5.88
N MET A 24 -5.05 18.44 5.82
CA MET A 24 -4.80 17.01 5.67
C MET A 24 -4.06 16.67 4.37
N GLU A 25 -4.41 17.32 3.26
CA GLU A 25 -3.73 17.20 1.96
C GLU A 25 -2.24 17.58 2.09
N MET A 26 -1.94 18.73 2.69
CA MET A 26 -0.55 19.18 2.87
C MET A 26 0.24 18.24 3.79
N VAL A 27 -0.38 17.75 4.87
CA VAL A 27 0.25 16.76 5.77
C VAL A 27 0.50 15.44 5.03
N ALA A 28 -0.44 14.99 4.20
CA ALA A 28 -0.29 13.78 3.40
C ALA A 28 0.84 13.93 2.38
N ALA A 29 0.93 15.07 1.68
CA ALA A 29 2.00 15.38 0.74
C ALA A 29 3.38 15.36 1.42
N SER A 30 3.51 15.98 2.59
CA SER A 30 4.75 15.95 3.38
C SER A 30 5.15 14.52 3.79
N LYS A 31 4.20 13.73 4.30
CA LYS A 31 4.43 12.31 4.66
C LYS A 31 4.79 11.46 3.45
N MET A 32 4.17 11.70 2.29
CA MET A 32 4.45 10.99 1.05
C MET A 32 5.90 11.22 0.62
N ARG A 33 6.37 12.47 0.59
CA ARG A 33 7.75 12.80 0.25
C ARG A 33 8.74 12.09 1.18
N LYS A 34 8.54 12.18 2.50
CA LYS A 34 9.39 11.49 3.48
C LYS A 34 9.42 9.97 3.26
N THR A 35 8.29 9.38 2.89
CA THR A 35 8.18 7.94 2.62
C THR A 35 8.90 7.54 1.34
N GLN A 36 8.79 8.35 0.28
CA GLN A 36 9.52 8.16 -0.97
C GLN A 36 11.04 8.24 -0.75
N ASP A 37 11.51 9.22 0.03
CA ASP A 37 12.94 9.35 0.35
C ASP A 37 13.44 8.12 1.13
N ARG A 38 12.63 7.60 2.07
CA ARG A 38 12.96 6.37 2.80
C ARG A 38 13.05 5.16 1.87
N MET A 39 12.10 5.04 0.95
CA MET A 39 12.10 3.97 -0.05
C MET A 39 13.36 4.05 -0.93
N GLN A 40 13.71 5.23 -1.44
CA GLN A 40 14.89 5.42 -2.28
C GLN A 40 16.19 5.00 -1.58
N ARG A 41 16.33 5.31 -0.28
CA ARG A 41 17.49 4.86 0.51
C ARG A 41 17.56 3.35 0.70
N ALA A 42 16.43 2.64 0.69
CA ALA A 42 16.39 1.19 0.85
C ALA A 42 16.71 0.41 -0.44
N ILE A 43 16.54 1.04 -1.61
CA ILE A 43 16.72 0.39 -2.92
C ILE A 43 18.14 -0.16 -3.14
N PRO A 44 19.24 0.56 -2.82
CA PRO A 44 20.59 0.04 -3.02
C PRO A 44 20.85 -1.27 -2.26
N TYR A 45 20.38 -1.37 -1.02
CA TYR A 45 20.47 -2.59 -0.22
C TYR A 45 19.69 -3.74 -0.87
N ALA A 46 18.43 -3.49 -1.23
CA ALA A 46 17.57 -4.49 -1.87
C ALA A 46 18.17 -5.01 -3.19
N LYS A 47 18.78 -4.12 -3.99
CA LYS A 47 19.47 -4.50 -5.23
C LYS A 47 20.71 -5.36 -4.93
N LYS A 48 21.53 -4.97 -3.96
CA LYS A 48 22.78 -5.67 -3.68
C LYS A 48 22.54 -7.04 -3.07
N ILE A 49 21.59 -7.16 -2.13
CA ILE A 49 21.25 -8.46 -1.54
C ILE A 49 20.65 -9.40 -2.59
N LEU A 50 19.82 -8.87 -3.52
CA LEU A 50 19.29 -9.67 -4.61
C LEU A 50 20.41 -10.18 -5.53
N GLN A 51 21.40 -9.35 -5.86
CA GLN A 51 22.57 -9.78 -6.65
C GLN A 51 23.34 -10.92 -5.97
N VAL A 52 23.57 -10.80 -4.67
CA VAL A 52 24.28 -11.84 -3.89
C VAL A 52 23.46 -13.13 -3.85
N ILE A 53 22.16 -13.05 -3.54
CA ILE A 53 21.27 -14.21 -3.51
C ILE A 53 21.21 -14.88 -4.88
N SER A 54 21.10 -14.12 -5.97
CA SER A 54 21.08 -14.66 -7.33
C SER A 54 22.39 -15.37 -7.68
N HIS A 55 23.53 -14.80 -7.28
CA HIS A 55 24.83 -15.45 -7.50
C HIS A 55 24.94 -16.77 -6.74
N VAL A 56 24.51 -16.80 -5.48
CA VAL A 56 24.49 -18.02 -4.65
C VAL A 56 23.51 -19.06 -5.22
N ALA A 57 22.33 -18.63 -5.70
CA ALA A 57 21.33 -19.51 -6.26
C ALA A 57 21.77 -20.20 -7.57
N LEU A 58 22.68 -19.58 -8.33
CA LEU A 58 23.31 -20.17 -9.53
C LEU A 58 24.50 -21.09 -9.18
N GLY A 59 25.02 -20.99 -7.96
CA GLY A 59 26.05 -21.89 -7.45
C GLY A 59 25.57 -23.34 -7.42
N HIS A 60 26.40 -24.26 -7.86
CA HIS A 60 26.10 -25.70 -7.80
C HIS A 60 26.36 -26.21 -6.38
N SER A 61 25.46 -25.89 -5.47
CA SER A 61 25.46 -26.41 -4.10
C SER A 61 24.80 -27.80 -4.06
N GLU A 62 25.42 -28.76 -3.36
CA GLU A 62 24.83 -30.07 -3.08
C GLU A 62 23.53 -29.94 -2.26
N TYR A 63 23.44 -28.92 -1.41
CA TYR A 63 22.23 -28.60 -0.64
C TYR A 63 21.40 -27.52 -1.34
N ARG A 64 20.12 -27.82 -1.58
CA ARG A 64 19.13 -26.85 -2.12
C ARG A 64 18.14 -26.42 -1.05
N HIS A 65 18.12 -25.12 -0.73
CA HIS A 65 17.18 -24.56 0.24
C HIS A 65 15.71 -24.74 -0.21
N PRO A 66 14.75 -25.00 0.69
CA PRO A 66 13.33 -25.19 0.33
C PRO A 66 12.70 -24.06 -0.50
N TYR A 67 13.12 -22.80 -0.28
CA TYR A 67 12.66 -21.65 -1.07
C TYR A 67 13.31 -21.51 -2.46
N MET A 68 14.25 -22.39 -2.81
CA MET A 68 14.89 -22.45 -4.12
C MET A 68 14.39 -23.65 -4.95
N GLN A 69 13.42 -24.41 -4.43
CA GLN A 69 12.86 -25.59 -5.10
C GLN A 69 11.40 -25.33 -5.49
N THR A 70 11.03 -25.74 -6.70
CA THR A 70 9.62 -25.82 -7.10
C THR A 70 8.98 -27.02 -6.41
N ARG A 71 7.83 -26.81 -5.77
CA ARG A 71 7.07 -27.86 -5.11
C ARG A 71 5.62 -27.82 -5.55
N GLU A 72 4.93 -28.94 -5.36
CA GLU A 72 3.48 -28.99 -5.51
C GLU A 72 2.79 -27.97 -4.57
N ILE A 73 1.86 -27.21 -5.14
CA ILE A 73 1.16 -26.15 -4.43
C ILE A 73 -0.09 -26.73 -3.77
N LYS A 74 0.04 -27.09 -2.49
CA LYS A 74 -1.12 -27.52 -1.67
C LYS A 74 -1.89 -26.34 -1.07
N ARG A 75 -1.17 -25.26 -0.74
CA ARG A 75 -1.68 -24.02 -0.16
C ARG A 75 -0.80 -22.85 -0.60
N VAL A 76 -1.42 -21.68 -0.77
CA VAL A 76 -0.77 -20.40 -1.03
C VAL A 76 -1.01 -19.43 0.12
N GLY A 77 -0.03 -18.58 0.41
CA GLY A 77 -0.17 -17.50 1.39
C GLY A 77 -0.24 -16.15 0.66
N TYR A 78 -1.13 -15.27 1.10
CA TYR A 78 -1.22 -13.91 0.60
C TYR A 78 -0.80 -12.94 1.70
N ILE A 79 0.15 -12.04 1.38
CA ILE A 79 0.52 -10.93 2.25
C ILE A 79 -0.12 -9.66 1.67
N ILE A 80 -1.09 -9.10 2.38
CA ILE A 80 -1.85 -7.92 1.96
C ILE A 80 -1.41 -6.73 2.79
N ILE A 81 -1.02 -5.64 2.13
CA ILE A 81 -0.57 -4.41 2.79
C ILE A 81 -1.60 -3.31 2.50
N SER A 82 -2.42 -2.97 3.48
CA SER A 82 -3.41 -1.87 3.42
C SER A 82 -2.97 -0.67 4.25
N SER A 83 -3.72 0.44 4.17
CA SER A 83 -3.51 1.58 5.07
C SER A 83 -4.27 1.42 6.39
N ASP A 84 -3.65 1.80 7.51
CA ASP A 84 -4.30 1.87 8.83
C ASP A 84 -5.31 3.02 8.95
N ARG A 85 -5.19 4.02 8.07
CA ARG A 85 -6.04 5.23 8.06
C ARG A 85 -7.02 5.21 6.89
N GLY A 86 -8.21 5.76 7.11
CA GLY A 86 -9.22 6.03 6.09
C GLY A 86 -8.96 7.30 5.28
N LEU A 87 -10.00 7.78 4.58
CA LEU A 87 -9.93 8.95 3.67
C LEU A 87 -8.83 8.82 2.59
N CYS A 88 -8.56 7.59 2.15
CA CYS A 88 -7.56 7.24 1.13
C CYS A 88 -8.17 7.02 -0.26
N GLY A 89 -9.37 7.58 -0.50
CA GLY A 89 -10.13 7.36 -1.72
C GLY A 89 -10.44 5.87 -1.93
N GLY A 90 -10.19 5.37 -3.15
CA GLY A 90 -10.44 3.98 -3.54
C GLY A 90 -9.32 2.99 -3.19
N LEU A 91 -8.23 3.40 -2.54
CA LEU A 91 -7.01 2.58 -2.41
C LEU A 91 -7.27 1.19 -1.79
N ASN A 92 -7.80 1.16 -0.57
CA ASN A 92 -8.05 -0.10 0.14
C ASN A 92 -9.16 -0.91 -0.52
N ASN A 93 -10.19 -0.25 -1.06
CA ASN A 93 -11.30 -0.94 -1.73
C ASN A 93 -10.80 -1.66 -3.00
N ASN A 94 -10.01 -0.99 -3.82
CA ASN A 94 -9.45 -1.56 -5.04
C ASN A 94 -8.45 -2.69 -4.73
N LEU A 95 -7.62 -2.53 -3.70
CA LEU A 95 -6.72 -3.57 -3.21
C LEU A 95 -7.50 -4.84 -2.84
N LEU A 96 -8.47 -4.73 -1.93
CA LEU A 96 -9.21 -5.88 -1.40
C LEU A 96 -10.09 -6.54 -2.46
N LYS A 97 -10.74 -5.77 -3.34
CA LYS A 97 -11.49 -6.32 -4.47
C LYS A 97 -10.60 -7.18 -5.36
N LYS A 98 -9.43 -6.68 -5.74
CA LYS A 98 -8.48 -7.42 -6.56
C LYS A 98 -7.99 -8.68 -5.84
N THR A 99 -7.66 -8.57 -4.56
CA THR A 99 -7.21 -9.72 -3.77
C THR A 99 -8.27 -10.82 -3.70
N ILE A 100 -9.54 -10.48 -3.43
CA ILE A 100 -10.63 -11.47 -3.38
C ILE A 100 -10.81 -12.16 -4.73
N LEU A 101 -10.74 -11.41 -5.84
CA LEU A 101 -10.83 -11.98 -7.18
C LEU A 101 -9.70 -12.98 -7.45
N THR A 102 -8.45 -12.61 -7.12
CA THR A 102 -7.29 -13.50 -7.27
C THR A 102 -7.39 -14.75 -6.39
N ILE A 103 -7.88 -14.62 -5.15
CA ILE A 103 -8.08 -15.76 -4.25
C ILE A 103 -9.12 -16.74 -4.83
N LYS A 104 -10.21 -16.23 -5.42
CA LYS A 104 -11.21 -17.08 -6.07
C LYS A 104 -10.63 -17.84 -7.27
N GLN A 105 -9.93 -17.13 -8.16
CA GLN A 105 -9.27 -17.74 -9.33
C GLN A 105 -8.25 -18.82 -8.99
N GLN A 106 -7.64 -18.77 -7.80
CA GLN A 106 -6.67 -19.76 -7.34
C GLN A 106 -7.33 -20.98 -6.68
N ARG A 107 -8.61 -20.85 -6.30
CA ARG A 107 -9.41 -21.90 -5.65
C ARG A 107 -10.17 -22.75 -6.66
N ASP A 108 -10.58 -22.12 -7.76
CA ASP A 108 -11.11 -22.78 -8.95
C ASP A 108 -9.96 -23.41 -9.78
#